data_AF-A0A1G5WAI8-F1
#
_entry.id   AF-A0A1G5WAI8-F1
#
_cell.length_a   1.000
_cell.length_b   1.000
_cell.length_c   1.000
_cell.angle_alpha   90.00
_cell.angle_beta   90.00
_cell.angle_gamma   90.00
#
_symmetry.space_group_name_H-M   'P 1'
#
loop_
_entity.id
_entity.type
_entity.pdbx_description
1 polymer ?
#
loop_
_entity_poly.entity_id
_entity_poly.type
_entity_poly.pdbx_seq_one_letter_code
_entity_poly.pdbx_strand_id
1 'polypeptide(L)'
;MLENSLLILVTMAGLYSAAALFGCLHIGTWRGLRMGVLGGLLLLAAAWAGNIHLVSPASLAPIYFLLLWTVPYMWCRGRAESREDRELSRIKGEFLTGSAGAALFLLLTHSPWGGTGVACLEAILLLWSLIAALAYVIYFFIYGNLFQAADMVPVLMTHVQEVRAYMEGQIKRNVLLGGILGFLVLVLAGLAMIWAGMGEMGIWTKGSAVVALVSAIVMIKCALDCFPLREIRLAGNSIREMKQAGEVHVYNLEHRFKQKAEEEPDGNIFLIIGESANRDHMKAFNPEYPQETTPWQSAVKVEDGFFFFPKTYACFTQTAQTISWMLTGMNQYNHHSKDYLVSIIDAARAAGYETWWCTNHKGNDYLTEYLMHTADNVVEVPAPAGDDAQLLDVMDTIPENGHHLVILHIMGSHLRYGDRYPVDFPVISGSSQRISEYDTSIAYTDDILRRMWEKAEKKLHPSVIMYVSDHSEDMKYTHGTGHFTFDMTRIPLWIYLSPSYRKKHKDRAESLRSHQDCVFTNDLVFDTLCGLMQASNYGRTDRFDLSSQDYDLSQDEAMTMHGRVHIAEDRQ
;
A
#
# COMPACT_ATOMS: atom_id res chain seq x y z
N MET A 1 39.62 -30.34 11.32
CA MET A 1 38.50 -30.83 10.47
C MET A 1 37.27 -31.20 11.29
N LEU A 2 37.35 -32.16 12.22
CA LEU A 2 36.21 -32.57 13.05
C LEU A 2 35.60 -31.40 13.86
N GLU A 3 36.45 -30.53 14.40
CA GLU A 3 36.02 -29.33 15.16
C GLU A 3 35.23 -28.33 14.31
N ASN A 4 35.67 -28.04 13.08
CA ASN A 4 34.93 -27.15 12.16
C ASN A 4 33.58 -27.74 11.79
N SER A 5 33.52 -29.06 11.55
CA SER A 5 32.26 -29.74 11.26
C SER A 5 31.30 -29.69 12.43
N LEU A 6 31.79 -29.86 13.66
CA LEU A 6 31.00 -29.73 14.86
C LEU A 6 30.49 -28.30 15.05
N LEU A 7 31.34 -27.28 14.84
CA LEU A 7 30.94 -25.88 15.00
C LEU A 7 29.87 -25.47 14.00
N ILE A 8 30.02 -25.85 12.72
CA ILE A 8 28.99 -25.57 11.70
C ILE A 8 27.69 -26.29 12.06
N LEU A 9 27.75 -27.55 12.50
CA LEU A 9 26.57 -28.28 12.93
C LEU A 9 25.88 -27.59 14.10
N VAL A 10 26.63 -27.13 15.11
CA VAL A 10 26.11 -26.39 16.27
C VAL A 10 25.49 -25.07 15.83
N THR A 11 26.13 -24.31 14.95
CA THR A 11 25.59 -23.05 14.42
C THR A 11 24.27 -23.28 13.66
N MET A 12 24.23 -24.28 12.78
CA MET A 12 23.00 -24.62 12.03
C MET A 12 21.90 -25.11 12.97
N ALA A 13 22.22 -25.99 13.93
CA ALA A 13 21.26 -26.45 14.93
C ALA A 13 20.73 -25.31 15.81
N GLY A 14 21.61 -24.36 16.17
CA GLY A 14 21.25 -23.15 16.90
C GLY A 14 20.27 -22.28 16.12
N LEU A 15 20.52 -22.04 14.83
CA LEU A 15 19.61 -21.28 13.96
C LEU A 15 18.23 -21.97 13.82
N TYR A 16 18.19 -23.29 13.67
CA TYR A 16 16.93 -24.03 13.59
C TYR A 16 16.19 -24.09 14.93
N SER A 17 16.92 -24.14 16.03
CA SER A 17 16.33 -24.03 17.38
C SER A 17 15.74 -22.63 17.61
N ALA A 18 16.46 -21.59 17.17
CA ALA A 18 15.94 -20.22 17.20
C ALA A 18 14.67 -20.08 16.33
N ALA A 19 14.63 -20.68 15.14
CA ALA A 19 13.44 -20.70 14.30
C ALA A 19 12.22 -21.27 15.04
N ALA A 20 12.40 -22.39 15.76
CA ALA A 20 11.35 -22.99 16.56
C ALA A 20 10.89 -22.06 17.70
N LEU A 21 11.83 -21.45 18.42
CA LEU A 21 11.55 -20.48 19.48
C LEU A 21 10.85 -19.22 18.96
N PHE A 22 11.14 -18.81 17.73
CA PHE A 22 10.50 -17.66 17.09
C PHE A 22 9.11 -17.97 16.52
N GLY A 23 8.71 -19.25 16.49
CA GLY A 23 7.38 -19.65 16.03
C GLY A 23 7.30 -19.97 14.54
N CYS A 24 8.43 -20.19 13.85
CA CYS A 24 8.43 -20.65 12.46
C CYS A 24 7.80 -22.04 12.34
N LEU A 25 7.13 -22.28 11.22
CA LEU A 25 6.42 -23.52 10.89
C LEU A 25 7.20 -24.37 9.88
N HIS A 26 6.82 -25.65 9.78
CA HIS A 26 7.37 -26.61 8.81
C HIS A 26 8.91 -26.78 8.83
N ILE A 27 9.53 -26.54 10.00
CA ILE A 27 10.98 -26.60 10.22
C ILE A 27 11.57 -27.96 9.83
N GLY A 28 10.92 -29.05 10.25
CA GLY A 28 11.37 -30.43 9.98
C GLY A 28 11.03 -30.99 8.60
N THR A 29 10.35 -30.21 7.75
CA THR A 29 10.05 -30.66 6.38
C THR A 29 11.30 -30.56 5.51
N TRP A 30 11.39 -31.36 4.43
CA TRP A 30 12.50 -31.25 3.49
C TRP A 30 12.64 -29.82 2.90
N ARG A 31 11.53 -29.13 2.67
CA ARG A 31 11.54 -27.74 2.18
C ARG A 31 12.23 -26.78 3.16
N GLY A 32 12.03 -26.97 4.46
CA GLY A 32 12.73 -26.26 5.53
C GLY A 32 14.19 -26.69 5.64
N LEU A 33 14.45 -27.98 5.87
CA LEU A 33 15.79 -28.52 6.15
C LEU A 33 16.81 -28.31 5.02
N ARG A 34 16.39 -28.37 3.75
CA ARG A 34 17.32 -28.32 2.61
C ARG A 34 18.16 -27.04 2.58
N MET A 35 17.66 -25.91 3.05
CA MET A 35 18.43 -24.66 3.05
C MET A 35 19.53 -24.68 4.11
N GLY A 36 19.28 -25.31 5.26
CA GLY A 36 20.28 -25.52 6.32
C GLY A 36 21.37 -26.48 5.87
N VAL A 37 21.00 -27.56 5.17
CA VAL A 37 21.95 -28.49 4.57
C VAL A 37 22.83 -27.77 3.54
N LEU A 38 22.23 -27.01 2.62
CA LEU A 38 22.98 -26.28 1.59
C LEU A 38 23.91 -25.21 2.20
N GLY A 39 23.42 -24.41 3.15
CA GLY A 39 24.23 -23.39 3.84
C GLY A 39 25.38 -23.99 4.65
N GLY A 40 25.12 -25.07 5.39
CA GLY A 40 26.15 -25.81 6.13
C GLY A 40 27.20 -26.42 5.20
N LEU A 41 26.80 -26.99 4.07
CA LEU A 41 27.72 -27.53 3.07
C LEU A 41 28.62 -26.45 2.45
N LEU A 42 28.10 -25.24 2.21
CA LEU A 42 28.91 -24.11 1.71
C LEU A 42 29.97 -23.70 2.73
N LEU A 43 29.61 -23.57 4.01
CA LEU A 43 30.55 -23.23 5.08
C LEU A 43 31.60 -24.34 5.28
N LEU A 44 31.20 -25.61 5.21
CA LEU A 44 32.11 -26.76 5.28
C LEU A 44 33.10 -26.76 4.12
N ALA A 45 32.61 -26.51 2.90
CA ALA A 45 33.43 -26.44 1.71
C ALA A 45 34.45 -25.29 1.81
N ALA A 46 34.04 -24.12 2.32
CA ALA A 46 34.94 -22.98 2.53
C ALA A 46 36.02 -23.30 3.56
N ALA A 47 35.63 -23.83 4.72
CA ALA A 47 36.57 -24.20 5.78
C ALA A 47 37.58 -25.25 5.31
N TRP A 48 37.14 -26.24 4.54
CA TRP A 48 38.02 -27.29 4.03
C TRP A 48 38.93 -26.78 2.90
N ALA A 49 38.39 -26.06 1.92
CA ALA A 49 39.15 -25.58 0.78
C ALA A 49 40.24 -24.56 1.16
N GLY A 50 39.98 -23.72 2.18
CA GLY A 50 40.94 -22.75 2.70
C GLY A 50 41.81 -23.25 3.86
N ASN A 51 41.59 -24.47 4.34
CA ASN A 51 42.19 -25.00 5.58
C ASN A 51 42.03 -24.04 6.78
N ILE A 52 40.82 -23.47 6.93
CA ILE A 52 40.51 -22.41 7.90
C ILE A 52 40.08 -23.06 9.21
N HIS A 53 40.61 -22.59 10.34
CA HIS A 53 40.10 -22.93 11.66
C HIS A 53 39.00 -21.93 12.04
N LEU A 54 37.76 -22.38 12.20
CA LEU A 54 36.62 -21.49 12.45
C LEU A 54 36.62 -20.86 13.85
N VAL A 55 37.45 -21.37 14.75
CA VAL A 55 37.71 -20.78 16.07
C VAL A 55 38.88 -19.79 15.94
N SER A 56 38.75 -18.82 15.04
CA SER A 56 39.71 -17.72 14.85
C SER A 56 39.00 -16.37 14.88
N PRO A 57 39.66 -15.29 15.34
CA PRO A 57 39.14 -13.93 15.22
C PRO A 57 38.63 -13.60 13.81
N ALA A 58 39.36 -14.00 12.75
CA ALA A 58 38.95 -13.76 11.36
C ALA A 58 37.68 -14.50 10.93
N SER A 59 37.23 -15.50 11.69
CA SER A 59 35.98 -16.21 11.43
C SER A 59 34.76 -15.55 12.07
N LEU A 60 34.95 -14.61 13.01
CA LEU A 60 33.84 -13.99 13.77
C LEU A 60 32.98 -13.07 12.91
N ALA A 61 33.59 -12.20 12.09
CA ALA A 61 32.85 -11.27 11.23
C ALA A 61 31.98 -11.99 10.17
N PRO A 62 32.48 -13.04 9.47
CA PRO A 62 31.66 -13.84 8.57
C PRO A 62 30.49 -14.56 9.27
N ILE A 63 30.72 -15.12 10.46
CA ILE A 63 29.64 -15.77 11.23
C ILE A 63 28.61 -14.72 11.67
N TYR A 64 29.06 -13.55 12.11
CA TYR A 64 28.19 -12.44 12.48
C TYR A 64 27.34 -11.97 11.28
N PHE A 65 27.93 -11.86 10.09
CA PHE A 65 27.21 -11.57 8.85
C PHE A 65 26.07 -12.57 8.59
N LEU A 66 26.34 -13.88 8.72
CA LEU A 66 25.30 -14.92 8.60
C LEU A 66 24.15 -14.70 9.59
N LEU A 67 24.47 -14.41 10.85
CA LEU A 67 23.45 -14.20 11.88
C LEU A 67 22.59 -12.97 11.59
N LEU A 68 23.19 -11.86 11.18
CA LEU A 68 22.48 -10.62 10.84
C LEU A 68 21.56 -10.78 9.61
N TRP A 69 21.98 -11.58 8.63
CA TRP A 69 21.16 -11.91 7.48
C TRP A 69 20.06 -12.93 7.78
N THR A 70 20.07 -13.59 8.93
CA THR A 70 19.14 -14.71 9.19
C THR A 70 18.19 -14.44 10.35
N VAL A 71 18.74 -14.08 11.52
CA VAL A 71 18.01 -14.03 12.79
C VAL A 71 16.90 -12.97 12.81
N PRO A 72 17.13 -11.71 12.36
CA PRO A 72 16.08 -10.69 12.38
C PRO A 72 14.88 -11.05 11.50
N TYR A 73 15.13 -11.53 10.29
CA TYR A 73 14.09 -11.94 9.35
C TYR A 73 13.32 -13.17 9.85
N MET A 74 14.04 -14.16 10.39
CA MET A 74 13.44 -15.33 11.02
C MET A 74 12.56 -14.97 12.23
N TRP A 75 13.00 -14.01 13.05
CA TRP A 75 12.24 -13.53 14.20
C TRP A 75 10.92 -12.86 13.80
N CYS A 76 10.96 -11.98 12.79
CA CYS A 76 9.78 -11.31 12.25
C CYS A 76 8.83 -12.34 11.62
N ARG A 77 9.34 -13.20 10.72
CA ARG A 77 8.53 -14.20 10.03
C ARG A 77 7.88 -15.21 10.96
N GLY A 78 8.58 -15.67 11.99
CA GLY A 78 8.00 -16.60 12.97
C GLY A 78 6.79 -16.02 13.72
N ARG A 79 6.65 -14.69 13.73
CA ARG A 79 5.57 -13.92 14.36
C ARG A 79 4.60 -13.28 13.36
N ALA A 80 4.75 -13.51 12.06
CA ALA A 80 3.81 -13.02 11.05
C ALA A 80 2.40 -13.57 11.30
N GLU A 81 1.36 -12.83 10.92
CA GLU A 81 -0.03 -13.30 11.09
C GLU A 81 -0.35 -14.51 10.22
N SER A 82 0.05 -14.46 8.96
CA SER A 82 -0.28 -15.52 8.01
C SER A 82 0.55 -16.77 8.33
N ARG A 83 -0.10 -17.93 8.36
CA ARG A 83 0.61 -19.20 8.54
C ARG A 83 1.63 -19.46 7.44
N GLU A 84 1.32 -19.01 6.23
CA GLU A 84 2.21 -19.15 5.07
C GLU A 84 3.51 -18.35 5.22
N ASP A 85 3.44 -17.16 5.81
CA ASP A 85 4.61 -16.33 6.05
C ASP A 85 5.51 -16.87 7.16
N ARG A 86 4.92 -17.62 8.09
CA ARG A 86 5.64 -18.30 9.16
C ARG A 86 6.39 -19.54 8.71
N GLU A 87 6.19 -20.02 7.47
CA GLU A 87 6.93 -21.18 6.97
C GLU A 87 8.43 -20.90 6.90
N LEU A 88 9.24 -21.77 7.52
CA LEU A 88 10.69 -21.60 7.55
C LEU A 88 11.31 -21.54 6.14
N SER A 89 10.72 -22.23 5.15
CA SER A 89 11.23 -22.18 3.77
C SER A 89 11.15 -20.80 3.11
N ARG A 90 10.38 -19.85 3.68
CA ARG A 90 10.26 -18.49 3.14
C ARG A 90 11.47 -17.61 3.46
N ILE A 91 12.30 -17.92 4.47
CA ILE A 91 13.59 -17.22 4.71
C ILE A 91 14.75 -17.75 3.85
N LYS A 92 14.46 -18.58 2.84
CA LYS A 92 15.51 -19.26 2.07
C LYS A 92 16.49 -18.26 1.43
N GLY A 93 15.99 -17.14 0.92
CA GLY A 93 16.83 -16.11 0.30
C GLY A 93 17.82 -15.54 1.30
N GLU A 94 17.31 -15.11 2.45
CA GLU A 94 18.05 -14.49 3.54
C GLU A 94 19.07 -15.46 4.13
N PHE A 95 18.65 -16.70 4.42
CA PHE A 95 19.48 -17.75 4.97
C PHE A 95 20.65 -18.13 4.05
N LEU A 96 20.37 -18.35 2.75
CA LEU A 96 21.39 -18.73 1.79
C LEU A 96 22.31 -17.56 1.43
N THR A 97 21.81 -16.33 1.42
CA THR A 97 22.65 -15.13 1.24
C THR A 97 23.62 -14.98 2.40
N GLY A 98 23.15 -15.09 3.65
CA GLY A 98 23.99 -15.07 4.84
C GLY A 98 25.03 -16.20 4.84
N SER A 99 24.62 -17.43 4.52
CA SER A 99 25.51 -18.59 4.51
C SER A 99 26.58 -18.49 3.42
N ALA A 100 26.20 -18.07 2.21
CA ALA A 100 27.11 -17.92 1.09
C ALA A 100 28.05 -16.71 1.27
N GLY A 101 27.56 -15.60 1.83
CA GLY A 101 28.40 -14.46 2.18
C GLY A 101 29.42 -14.81 3.26
N ALA A 102 29.00 -15.52 4.31
CA ALA A 102 29.92 -16.01 5.33
C ALA A 102 31.00 -16.94 4.74
N ALA A 103 30.61 -17.89 3.88
CA ALA A 103 31.57 -18.77 3.20
C ALA A 103 32.55 -18.00 2.30
N LEU A 104 32.06 -16.97 1.59
CA LEU A 104 32.88 -16.10 0.74
C LEU A 104 33.89 -15.30 1.55
N PHE A 105 33.46 -14.60 2.61
CA PHE A 105 34.34 -13.77 3.42
C PHE A 105 35.31 -14.59 4.26
N LEU A 106 34.92 -15.78 4.73
CA LEU A 106 35.88 -16.72 5.33
C LEU A 106 37.06 -16.98 4.39
N LEU A 107 36.79 -17.25 3.10
CA LEU A 107 37.83 -17.52 2.11
C LEU A 107 38.64 -16.27 1.74
N LEU A 108 37.98 -15.13 1.53
CA LEU A 108 38.65 -13.89 1.11
C LEU A 108 39.54 -13.31 2.21
N THR A 109 39.08 -13.31 3.46
CA THR A 109 39.83 -12.81 4.61
C THR A 109 41.09 -13.64 4.86
N HIS A 110 41.02 -14.95 4.63
CA HIS A 110 42.17 -15.87 4.73
C HIS A 110 42.96 -16.03 3.41
N SER A 111 42.71 -15.19 2.41
CA SER A 111 43.44 -15.22 1.13
C SER A 111 44.70 -14.34 1.15
N PRO A 112 45.62 -14.49 0.18
CA PRO A 112 46.74 -13.55 -0.03
C PRO A 112 46.29 -12.10 -0.29
N TRP A 113 45.03 -11.88 -0.66
CA TRP A 113 44.43 -10.56 -0.84
C TRP A 113 43.61 -10.13 0.39
N GLY A 114 43.61 -10.95 1.46
CA GLY A 114 43.10 -10.61 2.78
C GLY A 114 43.81 -9.38 3.31
N GLY A 115 43.06 -8.34 3.64
CA GLY A 115 43.61 -7.04 3.98
C GLY A 115 42.53 -5.96 3.96
N THR A 116 42.96 -4.70 3.88
CA THR A 116 42.06 -3.54 3.97
C THR A 116 40.96 -3.54 2.91
N GLY A 117 41.24 -3.96 1.68
CA GLY A 117 40.24 -4.02 0.60
C GLY A 117 39.10 -4.98 0.89
N VAL A 118 39.41 -6.22 1.31
CA VAL A 118 38.41 -7.23 1.69
C VAL A 118 37.64 -6.78 2.94
N ALA A 119 38.35 -6.23 3.94
CA ALA A 119 37.73 -5.69 5.16
C ALA A 119 36.73 -4.56 4.86
N CYS A 120 37.07 -3.64 3.95
CA CYS A 120 36.16 -2.57 3.52
C CYS A 120 34.93 -3.13 2.81
N LEU A 121 35.10 -4.13 1.92
CA LEU A 121 33.96 -4.76 1.24
C LEU A 121 33.03 -5.47 2.23
N GLU A 122 33.60 -6.23 3.17
CA GLU A 122 32.84 -6.90 4.23
C GLU A 122 32.09 -5.89 5.10
N ALA A 123 32.74 -4.78 5.48
CA ALA A 123 32.12 -3.71 6.25
C ALA A 123 30.95 -3.04 5.52
N ILE A 124 31.07 -2.79 4.21
CA ILE A 124 29.99 -2.23 3.39
C ILE A 124 28.79 -3.18 3.36
N LEU A 125 29.00 -4.48 3.12
CA LEU A 125 27.91 -5.45 3.07
C LEU A 125 27.29 -5.70 4.44
N LEU A 126 28.08 -5.67 5.52
CA LEU A 126 27.58 -5.71 6.89
C LEU A 126 26.70 -4.49 7.19
N LEU A 127 27.15 -3.29 6.84
CA LEU A 127 26.37 -2.06 7.02
C LEU A 127 25.06 -2.12 6.24
N TRP A 128 25.11 -2.53 4.97
CA TRP A 128 23.90 -2.74 4.16
C TRP A 128 22.93 -3.72 4.83
N SER A 129 23.45 -4.87 5.30
CA SER A 129 22.63 -5.89 5.96
C SER A 129 21.94 -5.40 7.22
N LEU A 130 22.65 -4.60 8.02
CA LEU A 130 22.12 -4.01 9.24
C LEU A 130 21.05 -2.98 8.94
N ILE A 131 21.24 -2.14 7.91
CA ILE A 131 20.23 -1.14 7.52
C ILE A 131 18.96 -1.83 7.05
N ALA A 132 19.09 -2.86 6.19
CA ALA A 132 17.97 -3.63 5.68
C ALA A 132 17.23 -4.37 6.83
N ALA A 133 17.97 -5.06 7.70
CA ALA A 133 17.38 -5.77 8.83
C ALA A 133 16.70 -4.81 9.83
N LEU A 134 17.32 -3.65 10.11
CA LEU A 134 16.75 -2.63 10.98
C LEU A 134 15.44 -2.08 10.40
N ALA A 135 15.42 -1.72 9.12
CA ALA A 135 14.22 -1.23 8.45
C ALA A 135 13.09 -2.27 8.49
N TYR A 136 13.41 -3.54 8.23
CA TYR A 136 12.45 -4.65 8.27
C TYR A 136 11.86 -4.87 9.67
N VAL A 137 12.71 -4.86 10.70
CA VAL A 137 12.28 -5.03 12.10
C VAL A 137 11.49 -3.82 12.60
N ILE A 138 11.90 -2.59 12.27
CA ILE A 138 11.16 -1.38 12.62
C ILE A 138 9.77 -1.42 12.01
N TYR A 139 9.65 -1.75 10.72
CA TYR A 139 8.35 -1.92 10.08
C TYR A 139 7.49 -2.96 10.82
N PHE A 140 8.06 -4.12 11.16
CA PHE A 140 7.33 -5.16 11.90
C PHE A 140 6.83 -4.68 13.27
N PHE A 141 7.60 -3.84 13.98
CA PHE A 141 7.15 -3.27 15.25
C PHE A 141 6.02 -2.24 15.12
N ILE A 142 5.97 -1.51 13.99
CA ILE A 142 4.93 -0.51 13.73
C ILE A 142 3.64 -1.21 13.29
N TYR A 143 3.75 -2.07 12.28
CA TYR A 143 2.58 -2.68 11.61
C TYR A 143 2.17 -4.02 12.20
N GLY A 144 3.02 -4.66 13.01
CA GLY A 144 2.76 -5.98 13.57
C GLY A 144 2.93 -7.14 12.58
N ASN A 145 3.31 -6.86 11.33
CA ASN A 145 3.45 -7.87 10.29
C ASN A 145 4.55 -7.51 9.27
N LEU A 146 4.78 -8.38 8.28
CA LEU A 146 5.91 -8.30 7.34
C LEU A 146 5.70 -7.21 6.29
N PHE A 147 6.81 -6.56 5.91
CA PHE A 147 6.82 -5.59 4.81
C PHE A 147 6.42 -6.25 3.48
N GLN A 148 5.38 -5.73 2.82
CA GLN A 148 4.88 -6.24 1.54
C GLN A 148 5.35 -5.39 0.36
N ALA A 149 5.36 -5.98 -0.84
CA ALA A 149 5.74 -5.24 -2.05
C ALA A 149 4.82 -4.07 -2.36
N ALA A 150 3.52 -4.16 -2.02
CA ALA A 150 2.59 -3.05 -2.20
C ALA A 150 2.95 -1.85 -1.31
N ASP A 151 3.50 -2.06 -0.11
CA ASP A 151 3.99 -0.96 0.75
C ASP A 151 5.29 -0.34 0.23
N MET A 152 6.01 -1.00 -0.69
CA MET A 152 7.17 -0.41 -1.37
C MET A 152 6.73 0.50 -2.53
N VAL A 153 5.52 0.32 -3.07
CA VAL A 153 4.99 1.17 -4.15
C VAL A 153 4.98 2.65 -3.75
N PRO A 154 4.36 3.07 -2.63
CA PRO A 154 4.43 4.46 -2.20
C PRO A 154 5.88 4.87 -1.94
N VAL A 155 6.74 4.04 -1.34
CA VAL A 155 8.16 4.41 -1.13
C VAL A 155 8.91 4.74 -2.45
N LEU A 156 8.56 4.08 -3.55
CA LEU A 156 9.13 4.34 -4.87
C LEU A 156 8.44 5.47 -5.64
N MET A 157 7.20 5.81 -5.30
CA MET A 157 6.39 6.87 -5.93
C MET A 157 6.46 8.21 -5.21
N THR A 158 6.63 8.17 -3.89
CA THR A 158 6.52 9.32 -3.00
C THR A 158 7.81 10.12 -2.91
N HIS A 159 7.67 11.39 -2.53
CA HIS A 159 8.82 12.23 -2.24
C HIS A 159 9.41 11.95 -0.85
N VAL A 160 10.68 12.32 -0.64
CA VAL A 160 11.37 12.19 0.66
C VAL A 160 10.58 12.85 1.81
N GLN A 161 9.75 13.85 1.51
CA GLN A 161 8.88 14.52 2.48
C GLN A 161 7.75 13.62 3.00
N GLU A 162 7.14 12.78 2.16
CA GLU A 162 6.08 11.84 2.55
C GLU A 162 6.64 10.68 3.37
N VAL A 163 7.80 10.15 2.98
CA VAL A 163 8.52 9.13 3.77
C VAL A 163 8.88 9.68 5.16
N ARG A 164 9.32 10.95 5.24
CA ARG A 164 9.61 11.61 6.52
C ARG A 164 8.36 11.81 7.36
N ALA A 165 7.28 12.33 6.76
CA ALA A 165 6.00 12.55 7.42
C ALA A 165 5.44 11.24 8.01
N TYR A 166 5.55 10.15 7.25
CA TYR A 166 5.20 8.81 7.69
C TYR A 166 6.03 8.35 8.90
N MET A 167 7.36 8.50 8.86
CA MET A 167 8.23 8.13 9.98
C MET A 167 7.92 8.94 11.25
N GLU A 168 7.68 10.25 11.12
CA GLU A 168 7.34 11.13 12.24
C GLU A 168 5.95 10.82 12.83
N GLY A 169 4.99 10.41 11.99
CA GLY A 169 3.64 10.04 12.42
C GLY A 169 3.53 8.67 13.09
N GLN A 170 4.39 7.71 12.73
CA GLN A 170 4.28 6.32 13.20
C GLN A 170 5.27 5.94 14.32
N ILE A 171 6.48 6.51 14.34
CA ILE A 171 7.55 6.05 15.24
C ILE A 171 7.70 7.01 16.42
N LYS A 172 7.42 6.51 17.63
CA LYS A 172 7.71 7.26 18.86
C LYS A 172 9.21 7.57 18.93
N ARG A 173 9.56 8.84 19.22
CA ARG A 173 10.94 9.34 19.25
C ARG A 173 11.90 8.50 20.11
N ASN A 174 11.43 7.98 21.25
CA ASN A 174 12.22 7.12 22.13
C ASN A 174 12.53 5.74 21.53
N VAL A 175 11.58 5.13 20.81
CA VAL A 175 11.77 3.87 20.09
C VAL A 175 12.78 4.06 18.96
N LEU A 176 12.66 5.17 18.22
CA LEU A 176 13.60 5.53 17.17
C LEU A 176 15.03 5.68 17.71
N LEU A 177 15.21 6.43 18.80
CA LEU A 177 16.52 6.61 19.44
C LEU A 177 17.11 5.29 19.96
N GLY A 178 16.29 4.45 20.58
CA GLY A 178 16.71 3.11 21.03
C GLY A 178 17.16 2.22 19.88
N GLY A 179 16.41 2.23 18.77
CA GLY A 179 16.74 1.50 17.54
C GLY A 179 18.06 1.97 16.93
N ILE A 180 18.28 3.29 16.84
CA ILE A 180 19.53 3.88 16.33
C ILE A 180 20.73 3.49 17.22
N LEU A 181 20.58 3.55 18.55
CA LEU A 181 21.64 3.18 19.48
C LEU A 181 21.98 1.69 19.36
N GLY A 182 20.97 0.82 19.31
CA GLY A 182 21.17 -0.62 19.10
C GLY A 182 21.86 -0.92 17.77
N PHE A 183 21.44 -0.25 16.70
CA PHE A 183 22.09 -0.33 15.40
C PHE A 183 23.56 0.08 15.45
N LEU A 184 23.88 1.21 16.10
CA LEU A 184 25.26 1.68 16.24
C LEU A 184 26.13 0.65 16.98
N VAL A 185 25.62 0.03 18.05
CA VAL A 185 26.33 -1.03 18.79
C VAL A 185 26.61 -2.24 17.88
N LEU A 186 25.62 -2.66 17.08
CA LEU A 186 25.79 -3.79 16.14
C LEU A 186 26.80 -3.47 15.03
N VAL A 187 26.84 -2.22 14.54
CA VAL A 187 27.84 -1.76 13.57
C VAL A 187 29.23 -1.76 14.20
N LEU A 188 29.40 -1.16 15.38
CA LEU A 188 30.70 -1.09 16.06
C LEU A 188 31.23 -2.48 16.42
N ALA A 189 30.37 -3.40 16.85
CA ALA A 189 30.73 -4.80 17.08
C ALA A 189 31.21 -5.47 15.78
N GLY A 190 30.48 -5.28 14.68
CA GLY A 190 30.86 -5.78 13.36
C GLY A 190 32.24 -5.29 12.92
N LEU A 191 32.46 -3.97 13.00
CA LEU A 191 33.75 -3.36 12.66
C LEU A 191 34.90 -3.84 13.56
N ALA A 192 34.65 -4.03 14.86
CA ALA A 192 35.64 -4.57 15.79
C ALA A 192 36.01 -6.02 15.43
N MET A 193 35.03 -6.85 15.03
CA MET A 193 35.29 -8.22 14.59
C MET A 193 36.08 -8.27 13.28
N ILE A 194 35.75 -7.41 12.31
CA ILE A 194 36.53 -7.29 11.06
C ILE A 194 37.96 -6.89 11.38
N TRP A 195 38.14 -5.87 12.22
CA TRP A 195 39.47 -5.37 12.61
C TRP A 195 40.30 -6.43 13.33
N ALA A 196 39.68 -7.19 14.25
CA ALA A 196 40.34 -8.29 14.96
C ALA A 196 40.77 -9.44 14.03
N GLY A 197 40.07 -9.63 12.91
CA GLY A 197 40.40 -10.63 11.89
C GLY A 197 41.46 -10.20 10.88
N MET A 198 41.88 -8.93 10.89
CA MET A 198 42.85 -8.43 9.91
C MET A 198 44.23 -9.04 10.14
N GLY A 199 44.83 -9.57 9.07
CA GLY A 199 46.21 -10.08 9.07
C GLY A 199 46.34 -11.58 9.33
N GLU A 200 45.25 -12.31 9.52
CA GLU A 200 45.28 -13.78 9.49
C GLU A 200 45.54 -14.27 8.06
N MET A 201 46.59 -15.11 7.90
CA MET A 201 46.92 -15.71 6.61
C MET A 201 46.45 -17.17 6.57
N GLY A 202 45.67 -17.52 5.55
CA GLY A 202 45.31 -18.90 5.24
C GLY A 202 45.95 -19.41 3.95
N ILE A 203 45.57 -20.62 3.57
CA ILE A 203 46.06 -21.27 2.36
C ILE A 203 45.05 -21.05 1.24
N TRP A 204 45.47 -20.38 0.17
CA TRP A 204 44.64 -20.22 -1.02
C TRP A 204 44.92 -21.32 -2.04
N THR A 205 43.89 -22.13 -2.32
CA THR A 205 43.97 -23.24 -3.28
C THR A 205 43.07 -23.00 -4.49
N LYS A 206 43.23 -23.81 -5.55
CA LYS A 206 42.26 -23.84 -6.66
C LYS A 206 40.84 -24.17 -6.18
N GLY A 207 40.73 -25.02 -5.15
CA GLY A 207 39.45 -25.32 -4.50
C GLY A 207 38.85 -24.09 -3.83
N SER A 208 39.65 -23.28 -3.14
CA SER A 208 39.23 -22.01 -2.52
C SER A 208 38.61 -21.07 -3.56
N ALA A 209 39.26 -20.93 -4.72
CA ALA A 209 38.76 -20.08 -5.80
C ALA A 209 37.40 -20.57 -6.35
N VAL A 210 37.22 -21.88 -6.53
CA VAL A 210 35.95 -22.46 -6.99
C VAL A 210 34.84 -22.24 -5.96
N VAL A 211 35.11 -22.51 -4.67
CA VAL A 211 34.12 -22.33 -3.61
C VAL A 211 33.77 -20.86 -3.41
N ALA A 212 34.74 -19.95 -3.48
CA ALA A 212 34.50 -18.51 -3.42
C ALA A 212 33.61 -18.05 -4.59
N LEU A 213 33.89 -18.51 -5.83
CA LEU A 213 33.06 -18.18 -6.99
C LEU A 213 31.62 -18.70 -6.84
N VAL A 214 31.45 -19.96 -6.44
CA VAL A 214 30.13 -20.55 -6.19
C VAL A 214 29.39 -19.78 -5.09
N SER A 215 30.09 -19.44 -4.01
CA SER A 215 29.52 -18.67 -2.89
C SER A 215 29.10 -17.27 -3.33
N ALA A 216 29.91 -16.57 -4.14
CA ALA A 216 29.56 -15.28 -4.71
C ALA A 216 28.32 -15.37 -5.62
N ILE A 217 28.23 -16.39 -6.49
CA ILE A 217 27.07 -16.60 -7.36
C ILE A 217 25.80 -16.87 -6.54
N VAL A 218 25.89 -17.75 -5.54
CA VAL A 218 24.76 -18.07 -4.65
C VAL A 218 24.34 -16.83 -3.87
N MET A 219 25.29 -16.10 -3.29
CA MET A 219 25.04 -14.87 -2.54
C MET A 219 24.31 -13.84 -3.40
N ILE A 220 24.84 -13.52 -4.59
CA ILE A 220 24.23 -12.53 -5.50
C ILE A 220 22.83 -12.98 -5.92
N LYS A 221 22.67 -14.24 -6.36
CA LYS A 221 21.37 -14.74 -6.81
C LYS A 221 20.32 -14.74 -5.71
N CYS A 222 20.69 -15.14 -4.49
CA CYS A 222 19.75 -15.18 -3.36
C CYS A 222 19.47 -13.78 -2.81
N ALA A 223 20.45 -12.86 -2.82
CA ALA A 223 20.27 -11.49 -2.33
C ALA A 223 19.22 -10.71 -3.12
N LEU A 224 19.07 -11.00 -4.43
CA LEU A 224 18.00 -10.41 -5.26
C LEU A 224 16.59 -10.83 -4.84
N ASP A 225 16.47 -11.92 -4.07
CA ASP A 225 15.20 -12.40 -3.52
C ASP A 225 15.03 -12.04 -2.04
N CYS A 226 15.93 -11.20 -1.48
CA CYS A 226 15.85 -10.70 -0.11
C CYS A 226 15.33 -9.27 -0.05
N PHE A 227 14.85 -8.87 1.12
CA PHE A 227 14.53 -7.47 1.41
C PHE A 227 15.79 -6.57 1.38
N PRO A 228 15.71 -5.33 0.84
CA PRO A 228 14.55 -4.71 0.18
C PRO A 228 14.47 -4.95 -1.33
N LEU A 229 15.45 -5.66 -1.92
CA LEU A 229 15.58 -5.80 -3.37
C LEU A 229 14.40 -6.54 -4.01
N ARG A 230 13.89 -7.57 -3.33
CA ARG A 230 12.71 -8.32 -3.77
C ARG A 230 11.49 -7.40 -3.86
N GLU A 231 11.23 -6.63 -2.81
CA GLU A 231 10.07 -5.74 -2.69
C GLU A 231 10.19 -4.58 -3.68
N ILE A 232 11.39 -4.00 -3.87
CA ILE A 232 11.67 -2.99 -4.90
C ILE A 232 11.37 -3.54 -6.30
N ARG A 233 11.83 -4.76 -6.60
CA ARG A 233 11.59 -5.40 -7.90
C ARG A 233 10.10 -5.65 -8.14
N LEU A 234 9.39 -6.18 -7.14
CA LEU A 234 7.95 -6.47 -7.23
C LEU A 234 7.12 -5.18 -7.36
N ALA A 235 7.41 -4.15 -6.57
CA ALA A 235 6.79 -2.83 -6.69
C ALA A 235 7.11 -2.18 -8.04
N GLY A 236 8.35 -2.30 -8.52
CA GLY A 236 8.74 -1.82 -9.85
C GLY A 236 7.99 -2.53 -10.98
N ASN A 237 7.64 -3.82 -10.83
CA ASN A 237 6.78 -4.52 -11.78
C ASN A 237 5.36 -3.93 -11.77
N SER A 238 4.77 -3.73 -10.60
CA SER A 238 3.44 -3.10 -10.44
C SER A 238 3.40 -1.69 -11.03
N ILE A 239 4.43 -0.88 -10.80
CA ILE A 239 4.61 0.44 -11.41
C ILE A 239 4.63 0.37 -12.94
N ARG A 240 5.36 -0.59 -13.53
CA ARG A 240 5.38 -0.76 -14.98
C ARG A 240 4.02 -1.21 -15.52
N GLU A 241 3.30 -2.06 -14.80
CA GLU A 241 1.96 -2.50 -15.18
C GLU A 241 0.96 -1.34 -15.19
N MET A 242 1.07 -0.39 -14.25
CA MET A 242 0.30 0.86 -14.24
C MET A 242 0.67 1.78 -15.41
N LYS A 243 1.96 1.92 -15.74
CA LYS A 243 2.39 2.69 -16.93
C LYS A 243 1.87 2.10 -18.23
N GLN A 244 1.93 0.77 -18.36
CA GLN A 244 1.39 0.05 -19.53
C GLN A 244 -0.13 0.15 -19.63
N ALA A 245 -0.84 0.42 -18.52
CA ALA A 245 -2.28 0.62 -18.57
C ALA A 245 -2.65 1.83 -19.45
N GLY A 246 -1.85 2.91 -19.47
CA GLY A 246 -2.08 4.04 -20.38
C GLY A 246 -2.03 3.64 -21.87
N GLU A 247 -1.15 2.71 -22.26
CA GLU A 247 -1.10 2.20 -23.63
C GLU A 247 -2.35 1.36 -23.98
N VAL A 248 -2.79 0.52 -23.04
CA VAL A 248 -4.03 -0.27 -23.18
C VAL A 248 -5.24 0.65 -23.26
N HIS A 249 -5.25 1.73 -22.48
CA HIS A 249 -6.31 2.72 -22.47
C HIS A 249 -6.48 3.37 -23.86
N VAL A 250 -5.39 3.89 -24.43
CA VAL A 250 -5.39 4.46 -25.79
C VAL A 250 -5.89 3.44 -26.82
N TYR A 251 -5.39 2.20 -26.75
CA TYR A 251 -5.84 1.14 -27.64
C TYR A 251 -7.35 0.88 -27.53
N ASN A 252 -7.88 0.80 -26.30
CA ASN A 252 -9.30 0.59 -26.03
C ASN A 252 -10.16 1.73 -26.58
N LEU A 253 -9.73 2.98 -26.44
CA LEU A 253 -10.42 4.14 -27.00
C LEU A 253 -10.49 4.09 -28.54
N GLU A 254 -9.39 3.71 -29.19
CA GLU A 254 -9.33 3.65 -30.66
C GLU A 254 -10.15 2.48 -31.25
N HIS A 255 -10.20 1.33 -30.55
CA HIS A 255 -10.68 0.08 -31.15
C HIS A 255 -12.00 -0.43 -30.57
N ARG A 256 -12.29 -0.16 -29.29
CA ARG A 256 -13.40 -0.78 -28.55
C ARG A 256 -14.46 0.22 -28.13
N PHE A 257 -14.05 1.40 -27.67
CA PHE A 257 -14.96 2.42 -27.16
C PHE A 257 -15.66 3.13 -28.32
N LYS A 258 -16.90 2.73 -28.58
CA LYS A 258 -17.74 3.29 -29.65
C LYS A 258 -19.06 3.73 -29.04
N GLN A 259 -19.07 4.95 -28.51
CA GLN A 259 -20.28 5.55 -27.95
C GLN A 259 -20.45 6.98 -28.45
N LYS A 260 -21.72 7.37 -28.61
CA LYS A 260 -22.15 8.75 -28.76
C LYS A 260 -23.36 8.96 -27.85
N ALA A 261 -23.45 10.14 -27.24
CA ALA A 261 -24.62 10.56 -26.49
C ALA A 261 -25.90 10.43 -27.34
N GLU A 262 -26.94 9.82 -26.77
CA GLU A 262 -28.27 9.77 -27.38
C GLU A 262 -29.13 10.97 -26.98
N GLU A 263 -28.88 11.54 -25.80
CA GLU A 263 -29.54 12.71 -25.23
C GLU A 263 -28.53 13.72 -24.69
N GLU A 264 -28.94 14.98 -24.57
CA GLU A 264 -28.15 16.00 -23.85
C GLU A 264 -28.14 15.73 -22.34
N PRO A 265 -27.03 16.03 -21.64
CA PRO A 265 -26.96 15.91 -20.19
C PRO A 265 -28.03 16.70 -19.43
N ASP A 266 -28.53 16.14 -18.32
CA ASP A 266 -29.58 16.75 -17.50
C ASP A 266 -29.10 17.83 -16.52
N GLY A 267 -27.79 18.00 -16.38
CA GLY A 267 -27.13 18.90 -15.43
C GLY A 267 -25.74 18.40 -15.08
N ASN A 268 -25.03 19.09 -14.20
CA ASN A 268 -23.63 18.77 -13.88
C ASN A 268 -23.52 17.56 -12.94
N ILE A 269 -22.42 16.83 -13.05
CA ILE A 269 -22.13 15.65 -12.24
C ILE A 269 -20.88 15.93 -11.42
N PHE A 270 -20.94 15.69 -10.12
CA PHE A 270 -19.79 15.83 -9.24
C PHE A 270 -19.41 14.47 -8.67
N LEU A 271 -18.14 14.11 -8.78
CA LEU A 271 -17.52 13.01 -8.06
C LEU A 271 -16.49 13.60 -7.08
N ILE A 272 -16.79 13.53 -5.79
CA ILE A 272 -15.90 13.95 -4.71
C ILE A 272 -15.18 12.71 -4.20
N ILE A 273 -13.89 12.59 -4.53
CA ILE A 273 -13.01 11.53 -4.07
C ILE A 273 -12.42 11.96 -2.73
N GLY A 274 -12.88 11.32 -1.67
CA GLY A 274 -12.34 11.44 -0.32
C GLY A 274 -11.06 10.64 -0.11
N GLU A 275 -10.34 10.99 0.96
CA GLU A 275 -9.06 10.39 1.32
C GLU A 275 -9.11 9.89 2.77
N SER A 276 -8.81 8.59 2.98
CA SER A 276 -8.61 7.97 4.30
C SER A 276 -9.80 8.08 5.29
N ALA A 277 -11.04 8.25 4.83
CA ALA A 277 -12.21 8.39 5.71
C ALA A 277 -12.80 7.03 6.16
N ASN A 278 -13.02 6.88 7.47
CA ASN A 278 -13.62 5.69 8.08
C ASN A 278 -15.07 5.95 8.47
N ARG A 279 -16.00 5.21 7.84
CA ARG A 279 -17.43 5.35 8.08
C ARG A 279 -17.80 5.02 9.53
N ASP A 280 -17.02 4.19 10.20
CA ASP A 280 -17.28 3.80 11.60
C ASP A 280 -16.99 4.95 12.56
N HIS A 281 -16.19 5.94 12.14
CA HIS A 281 -15.92 7.20 12.84
C HIS A 281 -16.88 8.34 12.43
N MET A 282 -17.88 8.07 11.58
CA MET A 282 -18.83 9.05 11.06
C MET A 282 -20.21 8.80 11.64
N LYS A 283 -20.77 9.72 12.44
CA LYS A 283 -22.11 9.55 13.03
C LYS A 283 -23.19 9.26 11.97
N ALA A 284 -23.08 9.87 10.79
CA ALA A 284 -24.02 9.66 9.68
C ALA A 284 -24.06 8.19 9.20
N PHE A 285 -22.98 7.43 9.35
CA PHE A 285 -22.86 6.03 8.94
C PHE A 285 -22.89 5.04 10.12
N ASN A 286 -22.37 5.44 11.27
CA ASN A 286 -22.38 4.69 12.52
C ASN A 286 -23.08 5.49 13.63
N PRO A 287 -24.41 5.32 13.82
CA PRO A 287 -25.16 6.02 14.85
C PRO A 287 -24.66 5.79 16.28
N GLU A 288 -23.98 4.67 16.53
CA GLU A 288 -23.40 4.31 17.83
C GLU A 288 -22.07 5.01 18.10
N TYR A 289 -21.45 5.65 17.10
CA TYR A 289 -20.22 6.41 17.30
C TYR A 289 -20.49 7.57 18.28
N PRO A 290 -19.71 7.76 19.36
CA PRO A 290 -20.11 8.65 20.44
C PRO A 290 -20.13 10.14 20.05
N GLN A 291 -19.19 10.58 19.22
CA GLN A 291 -19.05 11.97 18.82
C GLN A 291 -19.91 12.30 17.59
N GLU A 292 -20.39 13.54 17.49
CA GLU A 292 -20.98 14.05 16.26
C GLU A 292 -19.87 14.57 15.34
N THR A 293 -19.28 13.66 14.57
CA THR A 293 -18.20 13.93 13.63
C THR A 293 -18.68 14.36 12.25
N THR A 294 -19.98 14.26 11.96
CA THR A 294 -20.52 14.55 10.63
C THR A 294 -21.89 15.26 10.71
N PRO A 295 -21.98 16.41 11.40
CA PRO A 295 -23.26 17.05 11.68
C PRO A 295 -24.06 17.39 10.42
N TRP A 296 -23.42 17.81 9.32
CA TRP A 296 -24.13 18.10 8.07
C TRP A 296 -24.64 16.83 7.40
N GLN A 297 -23.80 15.81 7.22
CA GLN A 297 -24.24 14.52 6.66
C GLN A 297 -25.35 13.87 7.50
N SER A 298 -25.25 13.94 8.84
CA SER A 298 -26.29 13.47 9.77
C SER A 298 -27.63 14.18 9.53
N ALA A 299 -27.61 15.48 9.21
CA ALA A 299 -28.81 16.25 8.90
C ALA A 299 -29.40 15.92 7.52
N VAL A 300 -28.57 15.86 6.47
CA VAL A 300 -29.07 15.63 5.09
C VAL A 300 -29.43 14.17 4.80
N LYS A 301 -28.94 13.21 5.59
CA LYS A 301 -29.28 11.78 5.43
C LYS A 301 -30.78 11.48 5.45
N VAL A 302 -31.57 12.30 6.14
CA VAL A 302 -33.03 12.14 6.21
C VAL A 302 -33.79 12.96 5.16
N GLU A 303 -33.08 13.76 4.35
CA GLU A 303 -33.67 14.58 3.30
C GLU A 303 -33.89 13.79 2.00
N ASP A 304 -34.92 14.19 1.26
CA ASP A 304 -35.23 13.55 -0.02
C ASP A 304 -34.17 13.87 -1.08
N GLY A 305 -33.56 12.81 -1.60
CA GLY A 305 -32.56 12.90 -2.67
C GLY A 305 -31.15 12.57 -2.23
N PHE A 306 -30.91 12.43 -0.93
CA PHE A 306 -29.68 11.84 -0.40
C PHE A 306 -29.86 10.35 -0.17
N PHE A 307 -28.87 9.56 -0.58
CA PHE A 307 -28.82 8.11 -0.46
C PHE A 307 -27.48 7.74 0.18
N PHE A 308 -27.52 7.05 1.32
CA PHE A 308 -26.33 6.66 2.09
C PHE A 308 -26.14 5.15 2.02
N PHE A 309 -24.91 4.71 1.76
CA PHE A 309 -24.58 3.29 1.54
C PHE A 309 -23.63 2.80 2.65
N PRO A 310 -24.14 2.43 3.84
CA PRO A 310 -23.32 2.07 5.01
C PRO A 310 -22.53 0.77 4.86
N LYS A 311 -22.75 -0.03 3.81
CA LYS A 311 -21.99 -1.28 3.55
C LYS A 311 -21.02 -1.13 2.37
N THR A 312 -20.38 0.04 2.27
CA THR A 312 -19.42 0.33 1.20
C THR A 312 -17.98 0.07 1.61
N TYR A 313 -17.25 -0.68 0.78
CA TYR A 313 -15.86 -1.07 1.03
C TYR A 313 -14.91 -0.55 -0.04
N ALA A 314 -13.69 -0.22 0.34
CA ALA A 314 -12.64 0.06 -0.62
C ALA A 314 -12.16 -1.22 -1.30
N CYS A 315 -11.86 -1.18 -2.59
CA CYS A 315 -11.31 -2.32 -3.32
C CYS A 315 -9.84 -2.59 -2.96
N PHE A 316 -9.16 -1.62 -2.34
CA PHE A 316 -7.81 -1.73 -1.79
C PHE A 316 -7.58 -0.74 -0.63
N THR A 317 -6.45 -0.82 0.06
CA THR A 317 -6.11 0.04 1.23
C THR A 317 -5.15 1.18 0.92
N GLN A 318 -4.90 1.47 -0.36
CA GLN A 318 -3.94 2.50 -0.77
C GLN A 318 -4.49 3.26 -1.99
N THR A 319 -4.38 4.58 -1.96
CA THR A 319 -4.95 5.53 -2.92
C THR A 319 -4.70 5.13 -4.37
N ALA A 320 -3.44 4.93 -4.76
CA ALA A 320 -3.06 4.62 -6.14
C ALA A 320 -3.76 3.35 -6.68
N GLN A 321 -3.85 2.30 -5.86
CA GLN A 321 -4.47 1.03 -6.22
C GLN A 321 -5.99 1.11 -6.25
N THR A 322 -6.60 1.95 -5.41
CA THR A 322 -8.05 2.10 -5.41
C THR A 322 -8.51 2.99 -6.56
N ILE A 323 -7.95 4.20 -6.69
CA ILE A 323 -8.42 5.19 -7.68
C ILE A 323 -8.25 4.67 -9.10
N SER A 324 -7.18 3.92 -9.36
CA SER A 324 -6.94 3.31 -10.67
C SER A 324 -8.02 2.32 -11.14
N TRP A 325 -8.78 1.73 -10.22
CA TRP A 325 -9.90 0.84 -10.54
C TRP A 325 -11.22 1.60 -10.45
N MET A 326 -11.43 2.36 -9.37
CA MET A 326 -12.63 3.19 -9.13
C MET A 326 -13.04 4.06 -10.32
N LEU A 327 -12.08 4.61 -11.05
CA LEU A 327 -12.34 5.53 -12.16
C LEU A 327 -12.42 4.87 -13.53
N THR A 328 -12.40 3.54 -13.59
CA THR A 328 -12.36 2.79 -14.84
C THR A 328 -13.34 1.62 -14.83
N GLY A 329 -13.63 1.03 -15.98
CA GLY A 329 -14.39 -0.23 -16.05
C GLY A 329 -13.68 -1.44 -15.45
N MET A 330 -12.47 -1.30 -14.88
CA MET A 330 -11.80 -2.38 -14.15
C MET A 330 -12.39 -2.56 -12.75
N ASN A 331 -12.71 -3.80 -12.40
CA ASN A 331 -13.16 -4.14 -11.05
C ASN A 331 -12.73 -5.56 -10.66
N GLN A 332 -12.96 -5.91 -9.39
CA GLN A 332 -12.60 -7.20 -8.79
C GLN A 332 -13.35 -8.40 -9.38
N TYR A 333 -14.43 -8.16 -10.14
CA TYR A 333 -15.36 -9.18 -10.63
C TYR A 333 -15.21 -9.48 -12.13
N ASN A 334 -14.50 -8.63 -12.88
CA ASN A 334 -14.26 -8.78 -14.33
C ASN A 334 -12.94 -9.52 -14.67
N HIS A 335 -12.42 -10.32 -13.74
CA HIS A 335 -11.11 -10.98 -13.83
C HIS A 335 -9.90 -10.02 -13.95
N HIS A 336 -10.03 -8.78 -13.47
CA HIS A 336 -8.98 -7.75 -13.52
C HIS A 336 -8.48 -7.47 -14.95
N SER A 337 -9.37 -7.64 -15.93
CA SER A 337 -8.98 -7.57 -17.33
C SER A 337 -8.82 -6.12 -17.76
N LYS A 338 -7.60 -5.74 -18.17
CA LYS A 338 -7.29 -4.42 -18.74
C LYS A 338 -8.08 -4.12 -20.01
N ASP A 339 -8.73 -5.12 -20.59
CA ASP A 339 -9.70 -4.97 -21.67
C ASP A 339 -10.83 -4.01 -21.36
N TYR A 340 -11.20 -3.87 -20.07
CA TYR A 340 -12.25 -2.97 -19.58
C TYR A 340 -11.70 -1.60 -19.18
N LEU A 341 -10.44 -1.31 -19.48
CA LEU A 341 -9.82 -0.03 -19.18
C LEU A 341 -10.33 1.05 -20.14
N VAL A 342 -11.44 1.65 -19.74
CA VAL A 342 -12.00 2.92 -20.20
C VAL A 342 -12.32 3.73 -18.94
N SER A 343 -12.08 5.03 -18.95
CA SER A 343 -12.26 5.85 -17.76
C SER A 343 -13.63 6.53 -17.69
N ILE A 344 -14.00 6.97 -16.49
CA ILE A 344 -15.21 7.78 -16.28
C ILE A 344 -15.14 9.11 -17.06
N ILE A 345 -13.94 9.63 -17.30
CA ILE A 345 -13.70 10.84 -18.10
C ILE A 345 -14.08 10.58 -19.56
N ASP A 346 -13.72 9.41 -20.12
CA ASP A 346 -14.08 9.06 -21.49
C ASP A 346 -15.58 8.83 -21.64
N ALA A 347 -16.19 8.16 -20.66
CA ALA A 347 -17.64 7.95 -20.61
C ALA A 347 -18.39 9.28 -20.56
N ALA A 348 -17.97 10.20 -19.69
CA ALA A 348 -18.57 11.53 -19.57
C ALA A 348 -18.40 12.37 -20.84
N ARG A 349 -17.19 12.38 -21.43
CA ARG A 349 -16.96 13.09 -22.70
C ARG A 349 -17.85 12.54 -23.81
N ALA A 350 -17.97 11.21 -23.92
CA ALA A 350 -18.86 10.58 -24.90
C ALA A 350 -20.34 10.89 -24.67
N ALA A 351 -20.73 11.13 -23.42
CA ALA A 351 -22.06 11.58 -23.01
C ALA A 351 -22.28 13.10 -23.16
N GLY A 352 -21.29 13.86 -23.64
CA GLY A 352 -21.43 15.30 -23.93
C GLY A 352 -21.06 16.23 -22.76
N TYR A 353 -20.38 15.71 -21.74
CA TYR A 353 -19.84 16.52 -20.65
C TYR A 353 -18.45 17.06 -20.99
N GLU A 354 -18.19 18.31 -20.62
CA GLU A 354 -16.83 18.83 -20.44
C GLU A 354 -16.28 18.32 -19.11
N THR A 355 -15.04 17.84 -19.09
CA THR A 355 -14.47 17.14 -17.93
C THR A 355 -13.47 18.00 -17.18
N TRP A 356 -13.67 18.13 -15.88
CA TRP A 356 -12.85 18.90 -14.96
C TRP A 356 -12.29 18.00 -13.87
N TRP A 357 -10.97 18.02 -13.69
CA TRP A 357 -10.30 17.39 -12.56
C TRP A 357 -9.67 18.46 -11.68
N CYS A 358 -10.19 18.62 -10.47
CA CYS A 358 -9.71 19.58 -9.50
C CYS A 358 -9.11 18.83 -8.30
N THR A 359 -7.85 19.06 -7.95
CA THR A 359 -7.17 18.25 -6.95
C THR A 359 -6.35 19.04 -5.94
N ASN A 360 -6.43 18.60 -4.68
CA ASN A 360 -5.53 18.99 -3.59
C ASN A 360 -4.41 17.95 -3.35
N HIS A 361 -4.32 16.89 -4.16
CA HIS A 361 -3.19 15.96 -4.10
C HIS A 361 -2.01 16.47 -4.91
N LYS A 362 -0.80 16.01 -4.55
CA LYS A 362 0.36 16.11 -5.45
C LYS A 362 0.30 14.94 -6.45
N GLY A 363 0.43 15.24 -7.73
CA GLY A 363 0.44 14.22 -8.78
C GLY A 363 1.67 13.32 -8.67
N ASN A 364 1.48 12.09 -8.17
CA ASN A 364 2.56 11.12 -7.96
C ASN A 364 2.18 9.68 -8.41
N ASP A 365 0.94 9.46 -8.88
CA ASP A 365 0.34 8.14 -9.10
C ASP A 365 0.23 7.82 -10.59
N TYR A 366 1.06 6.92 -11.15
CA TYR A 366 1.16 6.78 -12.62
C TYR A 366 -0.16 6.64 -13.40
N LEU A 367 -1.07 5.74 -12.99
CA LEU A 367 -2.33 5.56 -13.73
C LEU A 367 -3.34 6.65 -13.38
N THR A 368 -3.48 7.03 -12.10
CA THR A 368 -4.37 8.12 -11.68
C THR A 368 -3.97 9.47 -12.29
N GLU A 369 -2.68 9.80 -12.26
CA GLU A 369 -2.09 10.99 -12.88
C GLU A 369 -2.27 10.95 -14.40
N TYR A 370 -2.03 9.80 -15.04
CA TYR A 370 -2.34 9.62 -16.46
C TYR A 370 -3.81 9.90 -16.75
N LEU A 371 -4.75 9.32 -15.99
CA LEU A 371 -6.18 9.53 -16.15
C LEU A 371 -6.58 10.97 -15.89
N MET A 372 -6.06 11.61 -14.84
CA MET A 372 -6.25 13.02 -14.54
C MET A 372 -5.91 13.89 -15.77
N HIS A 373 -4.76 13.63 -16.40
CA HIS A 373 -4.34 14.37 -17.61
C HIS A 373 -5.12 14.01 -18.87
N THR A 374 -6.05 13.04 -18.83
CA THR A 374 -7.02 12.84 -19.91
C THR A 374 -8.24 13.75 -19.78
N ALA A 375 -8.46 14.45 -18.67
CA ALA A 375 -9.55 15.43 -18.52
C ALA A 375 -9.32 16.65 -19.42
N ASP A 376 -10.41 17.33 -19.80
CA ASP A 376 -10.33 18.53 -20.65
C ASP A 376 -9.68 19.70 -19.89
N ASN A 377 -9.97 19.81 -18.59
CA ASN A 377 -9.40 20.80 -17.69
C ASN A 377 -8.83 20.13 -16.42
N VAL A 378 -7.55 20.36 -16.12
CA VAL A 378 -6.90 19.94 -14.87
C VAL A 378 -6.54 21.19 -14.06
N VAL A 379 -7.02 21.27 -12.82
CA VAL A 379 -6.81 22.42 -11.94
C VAL A 379 -6.28 21.95 -10.59
N GLU A 380 -5.01 22.23 -10.32
CA GLU A 380 -4.39 22.00 -9.02
C GLU A 380 -4.61 23.22 -8.11
N VAL A 381 -4.80 22.96 -6.81
CA VAL A 381 -4.84 24.06 -5.83
C VAL A 381 -3.46 24.73 -5.68
N PRO A 382 -3.40 26.00 -5.23
CA PRO A 382 -2.13 26.73 -5.07
C PRO A 382 -1.13 26.07 -4.11
N ALA A 383 -1.61 25.42 -3.05
CA ALA A 383 -0.79 24.69 -2.09
C ALA A 383 -1.27 23.23 -1.98
N PRO A 384 -0.78 22.32 -2.84
CA PRO A 384 -1.11 20.90 -2.80
C PRO A 384 -0.71 20.24 -1.47
N ALA A 385 -1.51 19.28 -1.04
CA ALA A 385 -1.50 18.67 0.29
C ALA A 385 -1.80 19.66 1.43
N GLY A 386 -2.40 20.81 1.09
CA GLY A 386 -2.82 21.85 2.02
C GLY A 386 -4.28 21.70 2.42
N ASP A 387 -4.91 22.82 2.76
CA ASP A 387 -6.33 22.87 3.16
C ASP A 387 -7.26 22.62 1.95
N ASP A 388 -8.22 21.70 2.11
CA ASP A 388 -9.25 21.38 1.11
C ASP A 388 -10.19 22.55 0.78
N ALA A 389 -10.27 23.56 1.65
CA ALA A 389 -11.02 24.79 1.36
C ALA A 389 -10.55 25.49 0.08
N GLN A 390 -9.30 25.29 -0.36
CA GLN A 390 -8.79 25.80 -1.63
C GLN A 390 -9.58 25.29 -2.85
N LEU A 391 -10.16 24.10 -2.78
CA LEU A 391 -10.98 23.54 -3.87
C LEU A 391 -12.29 24.33 -4.07
N LEU A 392 -12.78 25.03 -3.04
CA LEU A 392 -13.95 25.89 -3.19
C LEU A 392 -13.67 27.10 -4.07
N ASP A 393 -12.44 27.62 -4.04
CA ASP A 393 -12.00 28.70 -4.93
C ASP A 393 -11.79 28.14 -6.35
N VAL A 394 -11.26 26.92 -6.48
CA VAL A 394 -11.15 26.23 -7.77
C VAL A 394 -12.51 26.02 -8.42
N MET A 395 -13.53 25.61 -7.66
CA MET A 395 -14.91 25.49 -8.16
C MET A 395 -15.45 26.81 -8.74
N ASP A 396 -14.93 27.97 -8.33
CA ASP A 396 -15.35 29.25 -8.91
C ASP A 396 -14.84 29.48 -10.33
N THR A 397 -13.81 28.74 -10.75
CA THR A 397 -13.25 28.80 -12.10
C THR A 397 -14.04 27.99 -13.13
N ILE A 398 -14.90 27.07 -12.66
CA ILE A 398 -15.73 26.23 -13.53
C ILE A 398 -16.86 27.10 -14.12
N PRO A 399 -17.07 27.07 -15.44
CA PRO A 399 -18.14 27.82 -16.09
C PRO A 399 -19.54 27.44 -15.57
N GLU A 400 -20.39 28.44 -15.31
CA GLU A 400 -21.78 28.21 -14.88
C GLU A 400 -22.64 27.57 -15.98
N ASN A 401 -22.35 27.91 -17.23
CA ASN A 401 -23.02 27.35 -18.39
C ASN A 401 -22.34 26.06 -18.83
N GLY A 402 -23.11 25.17 -19.47
CA GLY A 402 -22.62 23.90 -20.00
C GLY A 402 -22.92 22.72 -19.08
N HIS A 403 -22.40 21.57 -19.48
CA HIS A 403 -22.56 20.31 -18.78
C HIS A 403 -21.18 19.78 -18.42
N HIS A 404 -20.92 19.64 -17.13
CA HIS A 404 -19.61 19.32 -16.59
C HIS A 404 -19.65 18.02 -15.78
N LEU A 405 -18.67 17.16 -16.02
CA LEU A 405 -18.24 16.20 -15.00
C LEU A 405 -17.12 16.87 -14.21
N VAL A 406 -17.31 17.05 -12.90
CA VAL A 406 -16.34 17.67 -12.01
C VAL A 406 -15.86 16.64 -11.00
N ILE A 407 -14.60 16.25 -11.09
CA ILE A 407 -13.93 15.40 -10.12
C ILE A 407 -13.21 16.30 -9.12
N LEU A 408 -13.60 16.24 -7.85
CA LEU A 408 -12.96 16.94 -6.73
C LEU A 408 -12.19 15.93 -5.88
N HIS A 409 -10.86 16.00 -5.88
CA HIS A 409 -10.02 15.07 -5.12
C HIS A 409 -9.40 15.78 -3.90
N ILE A 410 -9.94 15.47 -2.72
CA ILE A 410 -9.63 16.13 -1.44
C ILE A 410 -8.55 15.36 -0.66
N MET A 411 -7.81 16.05 0.21
CA MET A 411 -6.85 15.44 1.14
C MET A 411 -7.51 14.80 2.37
N GLY A 412 -8.76 15.17 2.67
CA GLY A 412 -9.63 14.50 3.63
C GLY A 412 -8.95 14.22 4.96
N SER A 413 -8.91 12.95 5.36
CA SER A 413 -8.35 12.49 6.62
C SER A 413 -6.99 11.78 6.46
N HIS A 414 -6.19 12.17 5.46
CA HIS A 414 -4.84 11.62 5.26
C HIS A 414 -3.96 11.74 6.51
N LEU A 415 -3.06 10.78 6.72
CA LEU A 415 -2.13 10.68 7.85
C LEU A 415 -1.45 12.02 8.20
N ARG A 416 -1.24 12.23 9.51
CA ARG A 416 -1.01 13.53 10.18
C ARG A 416 -2.30 14.36 10.21
N TYR A 417 -3.33 13.76 10.82
CA TYR A 417 -4.70 14.27 10.83
C TYR A 417 -4.80 15.72 11.34
N GLY A 418 -3.94 16.11 12.29
CA GLY A 418 -3.86 17.49 12.79
C GLY A 418 -3.45 18.56 11.76
N ASP A 419 -2.90 18.16 10.62
CA ASP A 419 -2.57 19.06 9.51
C ASP A 419 -3.73 19.19 8.49
N ARG A 420 -4.83 18.45 8.67
CA ARG A 420 -5.95 18.40 7.71
C ARG A 420 -7.03 19.45 7.95
N TYR A 421 -6.94 20.20 9.04
CA TYR A 421 -7.91 21.23 9.40
C TYR A 421 -7.19 22.50 9.90
N PRO A 422 -7.81 23.68 9.76
CA PRO A 422 -7.25 24.93 10.29
C PRO A 422 -7.06 24.87 11.81
N VAL A 423 -6.05 25.58 12.32
CA VAL A 423 -5.72 25.63 13.76
C VAL A 423 -6.91 26.05 14.63
N ASP A 424 -7.81 26.88 14.09
CA ASP A 424 -8.97 27.42 14.80
C ASP A 424 -10.26 26.58 14.60
N PHE A 425 -10.20 25.45 13.90
CA PHE A 425 -11.37 24.59 13.71
C PHE A 425 -11.76 23.88 15.03
N PRO A 426 -13.06 23.77 15.37
CA PRO A 426 -13.49 23.13 16.63
C PRO A 426 -13.01 21.68 16.75
N VAL A 427 -12.28 21.39 17.83
CA VAL A 427 -11.72 20.06 18.08
C VAL A 427 -12.80 19.08 18.55
N ILE A 428 -12.84 17.91 17.94
CA ILE A 428 -13.63 16.76 18.41
C ILE A 428 -12.83 16.00 19.45
N SER A 429 -13.40 15.80 20.64
CA SER A 429 -12.73 15.10 21.72
C SER A 429 -12.66 13.60 21.46
N GLY A 430 -11.45 13.04 21.47
CA GLY A 430 -11.19 11.60 21.31
C GLY A 430 -10.57 10.95 22.54
N SER A 431 -10.56 9.61 22.57
CA SER A 431 -9.93 8.82 23.64
C SER A 431 -8.39 8.91 23.66
N SER A 432 -7.80 9.44 22.59
CA SER A 432 -6.39 9.79 22.47
C SER A 432 -6.23 11.01 21.58
N GLN A 433 -5.06 11.65 21.60
CA GLN A 433 -4.74 12.74 20.68
C GLN A 433 -4.93 12.32 19.22
N ARG A 434 -4.47 11.11 18.85
CA ARG A 434 -4.60 10.59 17.48
C ARG A 434 -6.05 10.47 17.04
N ILE A 435 -6.92 9.92 17.89
CA ILE A 435 -8.36 9.80 17.59
C ILE A 435 -9.02 11.18 17.56
N SER A 436 -8.64 12.08 18.47
CA SER A 436 -9.16 13.46 18.50
C SER A 436 -8.82 14.22 17.22
N GLU A 437 -7.58 14.12 16.75
CA GLU A 437 -7.14 14.73 15.49
C GLU A 437 -7.85 14.08 14.28
N TYR A 438 -8.01 12.75 14.26
CA TYR A 438 -8.73 12.04 13.20
C TYR A 438 -10.22 12.43 13.14
N ASP A 439 -10.92 12.38 14.27
CA ASP A 439 -12.33 12.76 14.33
C ASP A 439 -12.54 14.24 13.98
N THR A 440 -11.56 15.11 14.30
CA THR A 440 -11.58 16.51 13.90
C THR A 440 -11.37 16.68 12.39
N SER A 441 -10.51 15.87 11.75
CA SER A 441 -10.37 15.90 10.28
C SER A 441 -11.63 15.38 9.57
N ILE A 442 -12.33 14.40 10.13
CA ILE A 442 -13.64 13.94 9.63
C ILE A 442 -14.68 15.07 9.72
N ALA A 443 -14.75 15.75 10.87
CA ALA A 443 -15.67 16.90 11.05
C ALA A 443 -15.35 18.08 10.14
N TYR A 444 -14.07 18.32 9.86
CA TYR A 444 -13.68 19.32 8.88
C TYR A 444 -14.07 18.90 7.45
N THR A 445 -13.85 17.63 7.10
CA THR A 445 -14.27 17.07 5.81
C THR A 445 -15.79 17.22 5.63
N ASP A 446 -16.58 16.97 6.66
CA ASP A 446 -18.04 17.19 6.64
C ASP A 446 -18.43 18.65 6.33
N ASP A 447 -17.75 19.64 6.93
CA ASP A 447 -17.97 21.06 6.62
C ASP A 447 -17.57 21.41 5.18
N ILE A 448 -16.45 20.86 4.69
CA ILE A 448 -16.01 21.06 3.32
C ILE A 448 -17.02 20.47 2.33
N LEU A 449 -17.52 19.25 2.57
CA LEU A 449 -18.54 18.62 1.74
C LEU A 449 -19.83 19.45 1.70
N ARG A 450 -20.27 19.98 2.86
CA ARG A 450 -21.40 20.92 2.92
C ARG A 450 -21.17 22.13 2.02
N ARG A 451 -20.01 22.79 2.13
CA ARG A 451 -19.68 23.99 1.35
C ARG A 451 -19.56 23.70 -0.15
N MET A 452 -19.03 22.53 -0.52
CA MET A 452 -18.98 22.06 -1.91
C MET A 452 -20.40 21.83 -2.45
N TRP A 453 -21.25 21.14 -1.70
CA TRP A 453 -22.65 20.90 -2.07
C TRP A 453 -23.42 22.22 -2.24
N GLU A 454 -23.35 23.14 -1.27
CA GLU A 454 -24.00 24.46 -1.33
C GLU A 454 -23.54 25.28 -2.53
N LYS A 455 -22.23 25.25 -2.83
CA LYS A 455 -21.66 25.97 -3.96
C LYS A 455 -22.12 25.36 -5.29
N ALA A 456 -22.10 24.04 -5.41
CA ALA A 456 -22.59 23.33 -6.59
C ALA A 456 -24.06 23.65 -6.83
N GLU A 457 -24.94 23.46 -5.83
CA GLU A 457 -26.37 23.76 -5.92
C GLU A 457 -26.65 25.20 -6.37
N LYS A 458 -25.92 26.16 -5.81
CA LYS A 458 -26.16 27.59 -6.08
C LYS A 458 -25.69 28.03 -7.47
N LYS A 459 -24.60 27.47 -7.98
CA LYS A 459 -23.88 28.02 -9.14
C LYS A 459 -23.79 27.06 -10.33
N LEU A 460 -23.72 25.76 -10.08
CA LEU A 460 -23.35 24.75 -11.06
C LEU A 460 -24.46 23.72 -11.29
N HIS A 461 -25.71 23.97 -10.87
CA HIS A 461 -26.89 23.15 -11.22
C HIS A 461 -26.62 21.63 -11.26
N PRO A 462 -26.16 21.02 -10.15
CA PRO A 462 -25.81 19.61 -10.11
C PRO A 462 -27.07 18.77 -10.30
N SER A 463 -26.95 17.73 -11.13
CA SER A 463 -27.91 16.64 -11.20
C SER A 463 -27.55 15.53 -10.22
N VAL A 464 -26.25 15.26 -10.07
CA VAL A 464 -25.71 14.21 -9.22
C VAL A 464 -24.49 14.76 -8.48
N ILE A 465 -24.39 14.47 -7.18
CA ILE A 465 -23.15 14.61 -6.40
C ILE A 465 -22.90 13.29 -5.70
N MET A 466 -21.76 12.64 -5.97
CA MET A 466 -21.33 11.42 -5.31
C MET A 466 -20.09 11.73 -4.47
N TYR A 467 -20.12 11.38 -3.18
CA TYR A 467 -18.93 11.37 -2.33
C TYR A 467 -18.57 9.93 -1.97
N VAL A 468 -17.31 9.57 -2.15
CA VAL A 468 -16.77 8.25 -1.81
C VAL A 468 -15.33 8.39 -1.36
N SER A 469 -14.95 7.73 -0.27
CA SER A 469 -13.54 7.67 0.13
C SER A 469 -12.78 6.63 -0.70
N ASP A 470 -11.52 6.90 -1.02
CA ASP A 470 -10.63 5.99 -1.73
C ASP A 470 -10.33 4.72 -0.90
N HIS A 471 -9.97 4.90 0.36
CA HIS A 471 -9.82 3.88 1.38
C HIS A 471 -10.14 4.47 2.74
N SER A 472 -9.96 3.65 3.77
CA SER A 472 -10.23 3.99 5.15
C SER A 472 -8.96 3.90 5.99
N GLU A 473 -9.11 4.03 7.32
CA GLU A 473 -8.00 4.17 8.24
C GLU A 473 -8.22 3.32 9.50
N ASP A 474 -7.22 2.52 9.87
CA ASP A 474 -7.16 1.86 11.17
C ASP A 474 -6.42 2.76 12.18
N MET A 475 -7.05 3.07 13.31
CA MET A 475 -6.49 4.00 14.30
C MET A 475 -5.26 3.45 15.05
N LYS A 476 -4.94 2.17 14.90
CA LYS A 476 -3.74 1.53 15.44
C LYS A 476 -2.67 1.35 14.37
N TYR A 477 -3.04 0.85 13.18
CA TYR A 477 -2.11 0.40 12.15
C TYR A 477 -2.06 1.27 10.89
N THR A 478 -2.80 2.39 10.86
CA THR A 478 -3.06 3.19 9.64
C THR A 478 -3.66 2.37 8.51
N HIS A 479 -3.59 2.85 7.28
CA HIS A 479 -3.73 2.05 6.10
C HIS A 479 -2.38 1.44 5.65
N GLY A 480 -2.43 0.29 5.00
CA GLY A 480 -1.27 -0.45 4.48
C GLY A 480 -1.65 -1.86 4.05
N THR A 481 -0.67 -2.64 3.60
CA THR A 481 -0.90 -4.03 3.18
C THR A 481 -0.21 -5.07 4.06
N GLY A 482 0.72 -4.65 4.92
CA GLY A 482 1.40 -5.53 5.86
C GLY A 482 0.45 -6.19 6.86
N HIS A 483 -0.43 -5.41 7.50
CA HIS A 483 -1.40 -5.87 8.49
C HIS A 483 -2.79 -5.39 8.10
N PHE A 484 -3.56 -6.23 7.41
CA PHE A 484 -4.89 -5.85 6.95
C PHE A 484 -5.93 -5.93 8.08
N THR A 485 -6.76 -4.90 8.22
CA THR A 485 -8.02 -4.92 9.00
C THR A 485 -9.14 -4.35 8.15
N PHE A 486 -10.39 -4.76 8.41
CA PHE A 486 -11.54 -4.19 7.70
C PHE A 486 -11.75 -2.70 8.00
N ASP A 487 -11.24 -2.18 9.11
CA ASP A 487 -11.21 -0.74 9.41
C ASP A 487 -10.47 0.06 8.32
N MET A 488 -9.55 -0.56 7.58
CA MET A 488 -8.84 0.08 6.46
C MET A 488 -9.65 0.14 5.15
N THR A 489 -10.81 -0.55 5.09
CA THR A 489 -11.64 -0.60 3.89
C THR A 489 -13.09 -0.18 4.11
N ARG A 490 -13.58 -0.02 5.34
CA ARG A 490 -14.94 0.49 5.61
C ARG A 490 -15.05 2.00 5.36
N ILE A 491 -15.46 2.36 4.15
CA ILE A 491 -15.48 3.74 3.65
C ILE A 491 -16.90 4.33 3.61
N PRO A 492 -17.04 5.66 3.71
CA PRO A 492 -18.30 6.33 3.44
C PRO A 492 -18.59 6.41 1.94
N LEU A 493 -19.86 6.25 1.60
CA LEU A 493 -20.42 6.56 0.28
C LEU A 493 -21.81 7.17 0.45
N TRP A 494 -22.04 8.31 -0.19
CA TRP A 494 -23.38 8.84 -0.39
C TRP A 494 -23.54 9.46 -1.77
N ILE A 495 -24.78 9.47 -2.26
CA ILE A 495 -25.17 10.05 -3.54
C ILE A 495 -26.33 11.03 -3.29
N TYR A 496 -26.21 12.23 -3.83
CA TYR A 496 -27.26 13.23 -3.90
C TYR A 496 -27.80 13.32 -5.33
N LEU A 497 -29.13 13.32 -5.47
CA LEU A 497 -29.85 13.57 -6.71
C LEU A 497 -30.74 14.81 -6.59
N SER A 498 -30.57 15.74 -7.52
CA SER A 498 -31.37 16.97 -7.51
C SER A 498 -32.86 16.72 -7.76
N PRO A 499 -33.75 17.62 -7.33
CA PRO A 499 -35.19 17.44 -7.53
C PRO A 499 -35.60 17.28 -9.00
N SER A 500 -34.93 17.99 -9.93
CA SER A 500 -35.19 17.87 -11.37
C SER A 500 -34.77 16.50 -11.90
N TYR A 501 -33.58 16.02 -11.51
CA TYR A 501 -33.09 14.71 -11.91
C TYR A 501 -34.01 13.59 -11.41
N ARG A 502 -34.37 13.58 -10.13
CA ARG A 502 -35.29 12.57 -9.55
C ARG A 502 -36.67 12.56 -10.22
N LYS A 503 -37.14 13.71 -10.69
CA LYS A 503 -38.42 13.80 -11.39
C LYS A 503 -38.36 13.16 -12.79
N LYS A 504 -37.23 13.30 -13.49
CA LYS A 504 -37.00 12.72 -14.83
C LYS A 504 -36.66 11.22 -14.75
N HIS A 505 -35.78 10.85 -13.82
CA HIS A 505 -35.19 9.51 -13.67
C HIS A 505 -35.63 8.83 -12.36
N LYS A 506 -36.94 8.57 -12.26
CA LYS A 506 -37.54 8.01 -11.04
C LYS A 506 -37.06 6.60 -10.73
N ASP A 507 -36.89 5.78 -11.77
CA ASP A 507 -36.37 4.43 -11.71
C ASP A 507 -34.97 4.38 -11.07
N ARG A 508 -34.11 5.34 -11.41
CA ARG A 508 -32.76 5.47 -10.83
C ARG A 508 -32.83 5.85 -9.36
N ALA A 509 -33.66 6.83 -9.00
CA ALA A 509 -33.85 7.24 -7.62
C ALA A 509 -34.47 6.13 -6.74
N GLU A 510 -35.39 5.34 -7.30
CA GLU A 510 -35.99 4.18 -6.63
C GLU A 510 -34.97 3.05 -6.44
N SER A 511 -34.13 2.78 -7.45
CA SER A 511 -33.06 1.77 -7.37
C SER A 511 -32.02 2.14 -6.32
N LEU A 512 -31.54 3.40 -6.30
CA LEU A 512 -30.64 3.85 -5.24
C LEU A 512 -31.29 3.69 -3.86
N ARG A 513 -32.59 3.98 -3.72
CA ARG A 513 -33.31 3.83 -2.45
C ARG A 513 -33.35 2.37 -1.98
N SER A 514 -33.59 1.41 -2.89
CA SER A 514 -33.67 -0.01 -2.54
C SER A 514 -32.31 -0.64 -2.25
N HIS A 515 -31.22 -0.08 -2.79
CA HIS A 515 -29.86 -0.64 -2.65
C HIS A 515 -29.00 -0.02 -1.54
N GLN A 516 -29.54 0.90 -0.72
CA GLN A 516 -28.77 1.53 0.37
C GLN A 516 -28.15 0.52 1.34
N ASP A 517 -28.83 -0.59 1.62
CA ASP A 517 -28.36 -1.63 2.54
C ASP A 517 -27.57 -2.77 1.87
N CYS A 518 -27.30 -2.66 0.57
CA CYS A 518 -26.49 -3.62 -0.18
C CYS A 518 -25.00 -3.35 0.00
N VAL A 519 -24.19 -4.42 -0.11
CA VAL A 519 -22.72 -4.28 -0.13
C VAL A 519 -22.31 -3.61 -1.44
N PHE A 520 -21.37 -2.67 -1.38
CA PHE A 520 -20.79 -2.01 -2.54
C PHE A 520 -19.28 -1.93 -2.39
N THR A 521 -18.54 -1.95 -3.49
CA THR A 521 -17.09 -1.73 -3.50
C THR A 521 -16.74 -0.58 -4.42
N ASN A 522 -15.83 0.32 -4.02
CA ASN A 522 -15.63 1.57 -4.76
C ASN A 522 -14.99 1.39 -6.16
N ASP A 523 -14.49 0.21 -6.51
CA ASP A 523 -14.19 -0.15 -7.91
C ASP A 523 -15.43 -0.21 -8.83
N LEU A 524 -16.64 -0.11 -8.27
CA LEU A 524 -17.91 -0.07 -9.00
C LEU A 524 -18.49 1.35 -9.16
N VAL A 525 -17.75 2.39 -8.73
CA VAL A 525 -18.13 3.79 -8.94
C VAL A 525 -18.27 4.10 -10.43
N PHE A 526 -17.41 3.54 -11.27
CA PHE A 526 -17.50 3.66 -12.72
C PHE A 526 -18.87 3.20 -13.25
N ASP A 527 -19.31 1.99 -12.87
CA ASP A 527 -20.58 1.42 -13.30
C ASP A 527 -21.77 2.30 -12.89
N THR A 528 -21.76 2.73 -11.62
CA THR A 528 -22.84 3.55 -11.04
C THR A 528 -22.92 4.94 -11.64
N LEU A 529 -21.78 5.64 -11.79
CA LEU A 529 -21.77 6.98 -12.40
C LEU A 529 -22.10 6.92 -13.89
N CYS A 530 -21.64 5.90 -14.62
CA CYS A 530 -22.06 5.71 -16.01
C CYS A 530 -23.58 5.50 -16.11
N GLY A 531 -24.18 4.74 -15.18
CA GLY A 531 -25.64 4.59 -15.08
C GLY A 531 -26.36 5.91 -14.87
N LEU A 532 -25.90 6.71 -13.91
CA LEU A 532 -26.47 8.02 -13.58
C LEU A 532 -26.28 9.06 -14.68
N MET A 533 -25.19 8.99 -15.44
CA MET A 533 -24.96 9.82 -16.63
C MET A 533 -25.70 9.32 -17.88
N GLN A 534 -26.31 8.14 -17.82
CA GLN A 534 -26.87 7.42 -18.98
C GLN A 534 -25.81 7.14 -20.07
N ALA A 535 -24.55 6.97 -19.64
CA ALA A 535 -23.39 6.71 -20.48
C ALA A 535 -23.12 5.20 -20.64
N SER A 536 -24.02 4.49 -21.33
CA SER A 536 -23.89 3.04 -21.56
C SER A 536 -22.70 2.65 -22.47
N ASN A 537 -21.71 1.96 -21.91
CA ASN A 537 -20.53 1.48 -22.63
C ASN A 537 -20.17 0.04 -22.26
N TYR A 538 -19.26 -0.58 -23.02
CA TYR A 538 -18.85 -1.98 -22.79
C TYR A 538 -18.11 -2.20 -21.46
N GLY A 539 -17.60 -1.13 -20.85
CA GLY A 539 -16.99 -1.14 -19.52
C GLY A 539 -18.01 -1.31 -18.40
N ARG A 540 -19.24 -0.82 -18.60
CA ARG A 540 -20.32 -0.81 -17.60
C ARG A 540 -21.06 -2.15 -17.58
N THR A 541 -21.36 -2.62 -16.39
CA THR A 541 -22.14 -3.83 -16.11
C THR A 541 -23.32 -3.47 -15.22
N ASP A 542 -24.56 -3.66 -15.69
CA ASP A 542 -25.79 -3.28 -14.97
C ASP A 542 -25.89 -3.92 -13.57
N ARG A 543 -25.37 -5.14 -13.42
CA ARG A 543 -25.31 -5.88 -12.15
C ARG A 543 -24.49 -5.18 -11.05
N PHE A 544 -23.59 -4.29 -11.43
CA PHE A 544 -22.68 -3.55 -10.53
C PHE A 544 -23.03 -2.06 -10.39
N ASP A 545 -24.10 -1.60 -11.04
CA ASP A 545 -24.58 -0.22 -10.99
C ASP A 545 -25.68 -0.06 -9.93
N LEU A 546 -25.40 0.67 -8.84
CA LEU A 546 -26.37 0.89 -7.75
C LEU A 546 -27.68 1.55 -8.23
N SER A 547 -27.61 2.32 -9.33
CA SER A 547 -28.76 2.99 -9.94
C SER A 547 -29.54 2.10 -10.92
N SER A 548 -29.11 0.85 -11.13
CA SER A 548 -29.81 -0.15 -11.93
C SER A 548 -30.73 -1.01 -11.06
N GLN A 549 -31.85 -1.46 -11.62
CA GLN A 549 -32.71 -2.47 -10.98
C GLN A 549 -32.04 -3.86 -10.91
N ASP A 550 -31.03 -4.09 -11.73
CA ASP A 550 -30.31 -5.37 -11.83
C ASP A 550 -29.15 -5.50 -10.83
N TYR A 551 -28.94 -4.50 -9.97
CA TYR A 551 -27.89 -4.54 -8.95
C TYR A 551 -28.09 -5.72 -7.99
N ASP A 552 -27.09 -6.60 -7.86
CA ASP A 552 -27.25 -7.82 -7.05
C ASP A 552 -25.97 -8.28 -6.30
N LEU A 553 -24.92 -7.43 -6.22
CA LEU A 553 -23.65 -7.84 -5.59
C LEU A 553 -23.90 -8.30 -4.14
N SER A 554 -23.69 -9.58 -3.90
CA SER A 554 -23.90 -10.19 -2.58
C SER A 554 -22.68 -10.08 -1.68
N GLN A 555 -22.87 -10.13 -0.36
CA GLN A 555 -21.77 -10.08 0.60
C GLN A 555 -20.78 -11.26 0.45
N ASP A 556 -21.26 -12.43 0.03
CA ASP A 556 -20.43 -13.62 -0.18
C ASP A 556 -19.53 -13.50 -1.43
N GLU A 557 -20.03 -12.82 -2.46
CA GLU A 557 -19.29 -12.56 -3.71
C GLU A 557 -18.36 -11.35 -3.58
N ALA A 558 -18.71 -10.38 -2.75
CA ALA A 558 -18.01 -9.11 -2.66
C ALA A 558 -16.59 -9.27 -2.08
N MET A 559 -15.63 -8.61 -2.72
CA MET A 559 -14.20 -8.74 -2.43
C MET A 559 -13.55 -7.41 -2.07
N THR A 560 -12.41 -7.48 -1.40
CA THR A 560 -11.47 -6.37 -1.23
C THR A 560 -10.03 -6.86 -1.43
N MET A 561 -9.06 -5.95 -1.31
CA MET A 561 -7.65 -6.20 -1.54
C MET A 561 -7.34 -6.73 -2.94
N HIS A 562 -8.04 -6.19 -3.95
CA HIS A 562 -7.99 -6.62 -5.35
C HIS A 562 -8.27 -8.12 -5.49
N GLY A 563 -9.41 -8.57 -4.96
CA GLY A 563 -9.88 -9.96 -5.09
C GLY A 563 -9.19 -10.96 -4.18
N ARG A 564 -8.52 -10.53 -3.09
CA ARG A 564 -7.78 -11.43 -2.18
C ARG A 564 -8.51 -11.75 -0.88
N VAL A 565 -9.43 -10.90 -0.44
CA VAL A 565 -10.16 -11.04 0.83
C VAL A 565 -11.65 -10.94 0.56
N HIS A 566 -12.44 -11.86 1.08
CA HIS A 566 -13.91 -11.80 0.98
C HIS A 566 -14.47 -10.82 2.02
N ILE A 567 -15.41 -9.97 1.63
CA ILE A 567 -16.10 -9.05 2.55
C ILE A 567 -16.96 -9.82 3.56
N ALA A 568 -17.41 -11.03 3.23
CA ALA A 568 -18.06 -11.95 4.19
C ALA A 568 -17.17 -12.34 5.39
N GLU A 569 -15.85 -12.10 5.33
CA GLU A 569 -14.95 -12.28 6.49
C GLU A 569 -15.07 -11.13 7.50
N ASP A 570 -15.67 -10.00 7.12
CA ASP A 570 -15.99 -8.90 8.02
C ASP A 570 -17.13 -9.31 8.96
N ARG A 571 -16.86 -9.26 10.28
CA ARG A 571 -17.76 -9.79 11.31
C ARG A 571 -18.63 -8.72 11.96
N GLN A 572 -18.55 -7.47 11.50
CA GLN A 572 -19.35 -6.35 12.02
C GLN A 572 -20.70 -6.21 11.34
#